data_AF-A0A351GGJ3-F1
#
_entry.id   AF-A0A351GGJ3-F1
#
_cell.length_a   1.000
_cell.length_b   1.000
_cell.length_c   1.000
_cell.angle_alpha   90.00
_cell.angle_beta   90.00
_cell.angle_gamma   90.00
#
_symmetry.space_group_name_H-M   'P 1'
#
loop_
_entity.id
_entity.type
_entity.pdbx_description
1 polymer ?
#
loop_
_entity_poly.entity_id
_entity_poly.type
_entity_poly.pdbx_seq_one_letter_code
_entity_poly.pdbx_strand_id
1 'polypeptide(L)'
;MQEDGEINPEMLRRMMMGDFSSAFSAKTQSSKVKQVKERKVEFDLHFESLYPTKASIPTSEKLRLQLEALEDFLIDAKKKSVRHAYLIVGKGEGVLLKEVKRKLDYRRIKHSEVADPPYFGNAIKVSL
;
A
#
# COMPACT_ATOMS: atom_id res chain seq x y z
N MET A 1 -16.48 -59.56 15.25
CA MET A 1 -15.07 -59.40 14.86
C MET A 1 -14.93 -60.10 13.52
N GLN A 2 -14.71 -59.35 12.45
CA GLN A 2 -14.41 -59.86 11.12
C GLN A 2 -13.41 -58.89 10.48
N GLU A 3 -12.19 -59.41 10.35
CA GLU A 3 -11.10 -59.01 9.46
C GLU A 3 -11.64 -59.17 8.01
N ASP A 4 -11.27 -58.41 6.98
CA ASP A 4 -9.94 -58.25 6.40
C ASP A 4 -9.92 -57.00 5.48
N GLY A 5 -8.97 -56.10 5.72
CA GLY A 5 -8.60 -55.04 4.78
C GLY A 5 -7.54 -55.57 3.82
N GLU A 6 -7.95 -56.30 2.77
CA GLU A 6 -7.03 -56.76 1.72
C GLU A 6 -6.52 -55.57 0.89
N ILE A 7 -5.32 -55.09 1.22
CA ILE A 7 -4.61 -54.11 0.41
C ILE A 7 -4.08 -54.82 -0.84
N ASN A 8 -4.82 -54.68 -1.94
CA ASN A 8 -4.43 -55.25 -3.23
C ASN A 8 -3.08 -54.63 -3.70
N PRO A 9 -2.08 -55.45 -4.08
CA PRO A 9 -0.75 -54.97 -4.47
C PRO A 9 -0.76 -54.12 -5.75
N GLU A 10 -1.80 -54.30 -6.58
CA GLU A 10 -2.06 -53.50 -7.78
C GLU A 10 -2.43 -52.05 -7.39
N MET A 11 -3.28 -51.85 -6.37
CA MET A 11 -3.64 -50.51 -5.88
C MET A 11 -2.44 -49.77 -5.30
N LEU A 12 -1.56 -50.47 -4.55
CA LEU A 12 -0.38 -49.86 -3.96
C LEU A 12 0.64 -49.43 -5.03
N ARG A 13 0.84 -50.27 -6.07
CA ARG A 13 1.67 -49.90 -7.23
C ARG A 13 1.12 -48.67 -7.95
N ARG A 14 -0.20 -48.60 -8.13
CA ARG A 14 -0.86 -47.45 -8.78
C ARG A 14 -0.72 -46.15 -7.98
N MET A 15 -0.77 -46.21 -6.65
CA MET A 15 -0.49 -45.05 -5.79
C MET A 15 0.98 -44.61 -5.85
N MET A 16 1.94 -45.55 -5.89
CA MET A 16 3.37 -45.23 -5.99
C MET A 16 3.80 -44.73 -7.38
N MET A 17 3.11 -45.13 -8.46
CA MET A 17 3.39 -44.66 -9.83
C MET A 17 2.75 -43.31 -10.18
N GLY A 18 1.97 -42.70 -9.28
CA GLY A 18 1.50 -41.32 -9.44
C GLY A 18 0.28 -41.11 -10.33
N ASP A 19 -0.44 -42.17 -10.69
CA ASP A 19 -1.62 -42.11 -11.59
C ASP A 19 -2.91 -41.57 -10.91
N PHE A 20 -2.86 -41.16 -9.64
CA PHE A 20 -3.98 -40.55 -8.90
C PHE A 20 -3.81 -39.02 -8.67
N SER A 21 -3.04 -38.34 -9.52
CA SER A 21 -2.75 -36.90 -9.34
C SER A 21 -3.47 -35.96 -10.32
N SER A 22 -4.77 -36.15 -10.58
CA SER A 22 -5.51 -35.14 -11.36
C SER A 22 -7.05 -35.10 -11.25
N ALA A 23 -7.72 -35.93 -10.45
CA ALA A 23 -9.19 -35.95 -10.41
C ALA A 23 -9.84 -35.35 -9.13
N PHE A 24 -9.08 -34.97 -8.10
CA PHE A 24 -9.64 -34.40 -6.85
C PHE A 24 -8.92 -33.14 -6.34
N SER A 25 -8.44 -32.28 -7.24
CA SER A 25 -8.20 -30.89 -6.84
C SER A 25 -9.52 -30.11 -6.96
N ALA A 26 -10.35 -30.28 -5.94
CA ALA A 26 -11.53 -29.49 -5.70
C ALA A 26 -11.16 -28.00 -5.68
N LYS A 27 -11.43 -27.33 -6.79
CA LYS A 27 -12.15 -26.06 -6.89
C LYS A 27 -12.12 -25.20 -5.61
N THR A 28 -10.94 -24.77 -5.20
CA THR A 28 -10.81 -23.54 -4.41
C THR A 28 -10.36 -22.48 -5.40
N GLN A 29 -11.35 -21.85 -6.03
CA GLN A 29 -11.19 -20.54 -6.64
C GLN A 29 -10.76 -19.59 -5.53
N SER A 30 -9.47 -19.58 -5.19
CA SER A 30 -8.84 -18.39 -4.67
C SER A 30 -8.79 -17.45 -5.86
N SER A 31 -9.83 -16.62 -5.97
CA SER A 31 -9.79 -15.37 -6.68
C SER A 31 -8.66 -14.54 -6.08
N LYS A 32 -7.41 -14.84 -6.50
CA LYS A 32 -6.37 -13.84 -6.61
C LYS A 32 -6.89 -12.85 -7.63
N VAL A 33 -7.72 -11.92 -7.15
CA VAL A 33 -7.89 -10.61 -7.75
C VAL A 33 -6.46 -10.14 -7.94
N LYS A 34 -5.97 -10.27 -9.17
CA LYS A 34 -4.82 -9.51 -9.64
C LYS A 34 -5.28 -8.07 -9.44
N GLN A 35 -4.99 -7.53 -8.26
CA GLN A 35 -5.08 -6.10 -8.02
C GLN A 35 -4.19 -5.53 -9.10
N VAL A 36 -4.84 -5.01 -10.14
CA VAL A 36 -4.24 -4.07 -11.05
C VAL A 36 -3.54 -3.11 -10.11
N LYS A 37 -2.19 -3.12 -10.11
CA LYS A 37 -1.41 -2.11 -9.44
C LYS A 37 -1.82 -0.81 -10.14
N GLU A 38 -2.92 -0.21 -9.70
CA GLU A 38 -3.15 1.21 -9.89
C GLU A 38 -1.83 1.83 -9.48
N ARG A 39 -1.23 2.60 -10.38
CA ARG A 39 0.02 3.30 -10.11
C ARG A 39 -0.29 4.26 -8.95
N LYS A 40 -0.14 3.76 -7.72
CA LYS A 40 -0.35 4.54 -6.50
C LYS A 40 0.77 5.56 -6.51
N VAL A 41 0.41 6.82 -6.72
CA VAL A 41 1.36 7.90 -6.63
C VAL A 41 1.56 8.17 -5.15
N GLU A 42 2.63 7.64 -4.60
CA GLU A 42 3.03 7.89 -3.21
C GLU A 42 4.03 9.03 -3.19
N PHE A 43 3.82 9.98 -2.30
CA PHE A 43 4.71 11.11 -2.08
C PHE A 43 5.10 11.13 -0.62
N ASP A 44 6.37 10.86 -0.37
CA ASP A 44 6.93 10.87 0.97
C ASP A 44 7.34 12.29 1.35
N LEU A 45 6.67 12.84 2.37
CA LEU A 45 6.94 14.18 2.88
C LEU A 45 8.01 14.19 3.98
N HIS A 46 8.62 13.06 4.35
CA HIS A 46 9.67 13.08 5.36
C HIS A 46 10.86 13.92 4.89
N PHE A 47 11.32 14.79 5.79
CA PHE A 47 12.41 15.69 5.50
C PHE A 47 13.68 14.94 5.07
N GLU A 48 13.97 13.80 5.67
CA GLU A 48 15.09 12.92 5.26
C GLU A 48 14.96 12.40 3.84
N SER A 49 13.74 12.14 3.36
CA SER A 49 13.49 11.70 1.99
C SER A 49 13.64 12.83 0.97
N LEU A 50 13.31 14.07 1.36
CA LEU A 50 13.38 15.24 0.48
C LEU A 50 14.77 15.89 0.47
N TYR A 51 15.43 15.97 1.62
CA TYR A 51 16.71 16.66 1.81
C TYR A 51 17.67 15.84 2.68
N PRO A 52 18.18 14.71 2.17
CA PRO A 52 19.09 13.83 2.92
C PRO A 52 20.39 14.55 3.35
N THR A 53 20.79 15.60 2.65
CA THR A 53 22.02 16.36 2.90
C THR A 53 21.87 17.52 3.90
N LYS A 54 20.65 17.84 4.37
CA LYS A 54 20.41 18.99 5.26
C LYS A 54 19.75 18.59 6.58
N ALA A 55 20.37 17.68 7.35
CA ALA A 55 19.79 17.22 8.61
C ALA A 55 19.71 18.29 9.72
N SER A 56 20.57 19.32 9.66
CA SER A 56 20.79 20.31 10.74
C SER A 56 19.99 21.61 10.59
N ILE A 57 18.78 21.57 10.00
CA ILE A 57 17.88 22.74 9.95
C ILE A 57 16.88 22.68 11.11
N PRO A 58 16.52 23.81 11.74
CA PRO A 58 15.43 23.88 12.71
C PRO A 58 14.10 23.31 12.16
N THR A 59 13.31 22.71 13.05
CA THR A 59 12.03 22.06 12.73
C THR A 59 11.07 22.97 11.97
N SER A 60 11.03 24.26 12.28
CA SER A 60 10.17 25.24 11.60
C SER A 60 10.54 25.43 10.13
N GLU A 61 11.83 25.39 9.81
CA GLU A 61 12.29 25.47 8.41
C GLU A 61 12.08 24.15 7.67
N LYS A 62 12.30 23.01 8.34
CA LYS A 62 11.97 21.70 7.77
C LYS A 62 10.51 21.65 7.33
N LEU A 63 9.59 22.12 8.18
CA LEU A 63 8.17 22.15 7.89
C LEU A 63 7.83 23.07 6.70
N ARG A 64 8.44 24.25 6.61
CA ARG A 64 8.26 25.13 5.43
C ARG A 64 8.69 24.44 4.13
N LEU A 65 9.88 23.84 4.12
CA LEU A 65 10.40 23.15 2.94
C LEU A 65 9.53 21.95 2.55
N GLN A 66 9.04 21.18 3.51
CA GLN A 66 8.11 20.07 3.25
C GLN A 66 6.79 20.57 2.65
N LEU A 67 6.27 21.71 3.13
CA LEU A 67 5.04 22.30 2.61
C LEU A 67 5.21 22.95 1.23
N GLU A 68 6.41 23.44 0.89
CA GLU A 68 6.74 23.88 -0.47
C GLU A 68 6.83 22.68 -1.42
N ALA A 69 7.57 21.63 -1.04
CA ALA A 69 7.65 20.40 -1.83
C ALA A 69 6.28 19.75 -2.05
N LEU A 70 5.39 19.82 -1.07
CA LEU A 70 3.99 19.41 -1.22
C LEU A 70 3.30 20.20 -2.33
N GLU A 71 3.45 21.52 -2.36
CA GLU A 71 2.77 22.36 -3.34
C GLU A 71 3.28 22.11 -4.75
N ASP A 72 4.59 21.99 -4.92
CA ASP A 72 5.18 21.60 -6.19
C ASP A 72 4.64 20.25 -6.64
N PHE A 73 4.59 19.26 -5.73
CA PHE A 73 3.99 17.97 -6.02
C PHE A 73 2.52 18.06 -6.44
N LEU A 74 1.70 18.87 -5.76
CA LEU A 74 0.30 19.06 -6.12
C LEU A 74 0.14 19.71 -7.51
N ILE A 75 0.99 20.67 -7.86
CA ILE A 75 1.02 21.31 -9.17
C ILE A 75 1.42 20.28 -10.24
N ASP A 76 2.47 19.50 -9.98
CA ASP A 76 2.95 18.44 -10.86
C ASP A 76 1.92 17.33 -11.06
N ALA A 77 1.26 16.91 -9.99
CA ALA A 77 0.23 15.89 -10.01
C ALA A 77 -0.99 16.35 -10.81
N LYS A 78 -1.36 17.63 -10.68
CA LYS A 78 -2.41 18.23 -11.51
C LYS A 78 -2.01 18.29 -13.00
N LYS A 79 -0.78 18.68 -13.31
CA LYS A 79 -0.24 18.66 -14.69
C LYS A 79 -0.24 17.25 -15.27
N LYS A 80 0.12 16.25 -14.46
CA LYS A 80 0.15 14.82 -14.83
C LYS A 80 -1.23 14.14 -14.79
N SER A 81 -2.31 14.89 -14.49
CA SER A 81 -3.68 14.37 -14.35
C SER A 81 -3.78 13.15 -13.41
N VAL A 82 -3.05 13.19 -12.30
CA VAL A 82 -3.07 12.15 -11.28
C VAL A 82 -4.39 12.21 -10.53
N ARG A 83 -5.21 11.15 -10.61
CA ARG A 83 -6.52 11.10 -9.92
C ARG A 83 -6.41 10.92 -8.40
N HIS A 84 -5.40 10.19 -7.94
CA HIS A 84 -5.22 9.84 -6.54
C HIS A 84 -3.74 9.84 -6.18
N ALA A 85 -3.38 10.52 -5.09
CA ALA A 85 -2.06 10.47 -4.51
C ALA A 85 -2.12 10.14 -3.02
N TYR A 86 -1.08 9.51 -2.50
CA TYR A 86 -0.91 9.16 -1.10
C TYR A 86 0.24 9.98 -0.55
N LEU A 87 -0.07 10.90 0.35
CA LEU A 87 0.91 11.76 1.02
C LEU A 87 1.34 11.09 2.32
N ILE A 88 2.59 10.67 2.45
CA ILE A 88 3.11 10.02 3.66
C ILE A 88 3.69 11.11 4.56
N VAL A 89 3.04 11.34 5.70
CA VAL A 89 3.26 12.49 6.58
C VAL A 89 4.12 12.12 7.80
N GLY A 90 4.11 10.84 8.18
CA GLY A 90 4.86 10.29 9.31
C GLY A 90 4.13 10.38 10.66
N LYS A 91 4.67 9.68 11.66
CA LYS A 91 4.14 9.55 13.05
C LYS A 91 4.49 10.71 13.99
N GLY A 92 4.88 11.87 13.46
CA GLY A 92 5.36 13.00 14.27
C GLY A 92 4.28 13.62 15.17
N GLU A 93 4.51 14.84 15.65
CA GLU A 93 3.54 15.60 16.49
C GLU A 93 2.22 15.97 15.80
N GLY A 94 2.03 15.58 14.53
CA GLY A 94 0.84 15.90 13.75
C GLY A 94 0.76 17.36 13.29
N VAL A 95 1.79 18.18 13.55
CA VAL A 95 1.88 19.57 13.04
C VAL A 95 1.85 19.57 11.52
N LEU A 96 2.66 18.71 10.88
CA LEU A 96 2.70 18.60 9.43
C LEU A 96 1.36 18.11 8.85
N LEU A 97 0.71 17.15 9.52
CA LEU A 97 -0.62 16.67 9.14
C LEU A 97 -1.67 17.78 9.20
N LYS A 98 -1.69 18.59 10.28
CA LYS A 98 -2.61 19.73 10.40
C LYS A 98 -2.39 20.75 9.29
N GLU A 99 -1.14 21.09 9.02
CA GLU A 99 -0.82 22.12 8.03
C GLU A 99 -1.09 21.63 6.59
N VAL A 100 -0.80 20.35 6.29
CA VAL A 100 -1.17 19.71 5.02
C VAL A 100 -2.69 19.72 4.83
N LYS A 101 -3.47 19.27 5.83
CA LYS A 101 -4.94 19.30 5.76
C LYS A 101 -5.46 20.70 5.48
N ARG A 102 -4.97 21.69 6.23
CA ARG A 102 -5.35 23.10 6.04
C ARG A 102 -5.08 23.59 4.61
N LYS A 103 -3.94 23.20 4.02
CA LYS A 103 -3.59 23.52 2.63
C LYS A 103 -4.49 22.82 1.62
N LEU A 104 -4.83 21.55 1.85
CA LEU A 104 -5.74 20.78 1.01
C LEU A 104 -7.16 21.35 1.04
N ASP A 105 -7.65 21.70 2.23
CA ASP A 105 -8.95 22.36 2.43
C ASP A 105 -9.02 23.71 1.72
N TYR A 106 -7.96 24.52 1.83
CA TYR A 106 -7.87 25.79 1.12
C TYR A 106 -7.99 25.62 -0.40
N ARG A 107 -7.41 24.55 -0.96
CA ARG A 107 -7.51 24.22 -2.39
C ARG A 107 -8.78 23.43 -2.74
N ARG A 108 -9.67 23.16 -1.76
CA ARG A 108 -10.88 22.32 -1.90
C ARG A 108 -10.59 20.93 -2.46
N ILE A 109 -9.41 20.39 -2.14
CA ILE A 109 -8.99 19.04 -2.54
C ILE A 109 -9.59 18.05 -1.55
N LYS A 110 -10.29 17.04 -2.07
CA LYS A 110 -10.83 15.97 -1.24
C LYS A 110 -9.67 15.14 -0.68
N HIS A 111 -9.67 14.95 0.63
CA HIS A 111 -8.64 14.20 1.31
C HIS A 111 -9.24 13.27 2.37
N SER A 112 -8.59 12.15 2.61
CA SER A 112 -8.98 11.14 3.61
C SER A 112 -7.74 10.54 4.24
N GLU A 113 -7.71 10.44 5.56
CA GLU A 113 -6.65 9.72 6.25
C GLU A 113 -6.72 8.23 5.95
N VAL A 114 -5.56 7.63 5.72
CA VAL A 114 -5.44 6.20 5.45
C VAL A 114 -4.99 5.51 6.73
N ALA A 115 -5.97 5.01 7.48
CA ALA A 115 -5.74 4.20 8.68
C ALA A 115 -5.31 2.76 8.33
N ASP A 116 -5.57 2.32 7.10
CA ASP A 116 -5.26 0.96 6.66
C ASP A 116 -3.74 0.68 6.66
N PRO A 117 -3.33 -0.56 7.01
CA PRO A 117 -1.98 -1.04 6.73
C PRO A 117 -1.69 -0.92 5.22
N PRO A 118 -0.49 -0.47 4.79
CA PRO A 118 0.75 -0.29 5.56
C PRO A 118 0.97 1.09 6.19
N TYR A 119 0.03 2.04 6.05
CA TYR A 119 0.26 3.43 6.45
C TYR A 119 -0.15 3.72 7.90
N PHE A 120 -1.05 2.93 8.49
CA PHE A 120 -1.42 3.00 9.92
C PHE A 120 -1.76 4.43 10.40
N GLY A 121 -2.47 5.21 9.60
CA GLY A 121 -2.89 6.59 9.92
C GLY A 121 -1.84 7.67 9.65
N ASN A 122 -0.68 7.30 9.09
CA ASN A 122 0.43 8.22 8.82
C ASN A 122 0.46 8.74 7.39
N ALA A 123 -0.58 8.41 6.60
CA ALA A 123 -0.72 8.88 5.23
C ALA A 123 -2.10 9.48 5.00
N ILE A 124 -2.14 10.46 4.11
CA ILE A 124 -3.36 11.11 3.64
C ILE A 124 -3.51 10.79 2.17
N LYS A 125 -4.62 10.15 1.81
CA LYS A 125 -5.02 9.99 0.42
C LYS A 125 -5.69 11.28 -0.04
N VAL A 126 -5.22 11.83 -1.14
CA VAL A 126 -5.79 13.02 -1.78
C VAL A 126 -6.31 12.67 -3.16
N SER A 127 -7.43 13.27 -3.53
CA SER A 127 -8.05 13.18 -4.85
C SER A 127 -7.93 14.52 -5.55
N LEU A 128 -7.12 14.57 -6.61
CA LEU A 128 -6.72 15.78 -7.34
C LEU A 128 -7.48 15.95 -8.66
#